data_AF-A0A6V8D218-F1
#
_entry.id   AF-A0A6V8D218-F1
#
_cell.length_a   1.000
_cell.length_b   1.000
_cell.length_c   1.000
_cell.angle_alpha   90.00
_cell.angle_beta   90.00
_cell.angle_gamma   90.00
#
_symmetry.space_group_name_H-M   'P 1'
#
loop_
_entity.id
_entity.type
_entity.pdbx_description
1 polymer ?
#
loop_
_entity_poly.entity_id
_entity_poly.type
_entity_poly.pdbx_seq_one_letter_code
_entity_poly.pdbx_strand_id
1 'polypeptide(L)' 'DIGGSNRNLLDFNDLHIDRDGRVYIAFADGCTGPCATGNASTPEDSRDRLGSVYYLADGPSLYADIDNLDPLIDPSEMEE' A
#
# COMPACT_ATOMS: atom_id res chain seq x y z
N ASP A 1 1.24 -24.97 19.35
CA ASP A 1 1.60 -24.88 17.94
C ASP A 1 0.96 -23.61 17.38
N ILE A 2 1.73 -22.53 17.24
CA ILE A 2 1.29 -21.17 16.87
C ILE A 2 1.16 -21.05 15.33
N GLY A 3 0.58 -22.07 14.68
CA GLY A 3 0.36 -22.06 13.23
C GLY A 3 1.67 -22.02 12.44
N GLY A 4 2.20 -23.21 12.15
CA GLY A 4 3.44 -23.45 11.40
C GLY A 4 3.46 -23.02 9.94
N SER A 5 3.11 -21.77 9.64
CA SER A 5 3.56 -21.14 8.40
C SER A 5 3.63 -19.64 8.65
N ASN A 6 4.81 -19.04 8.46
CA ASN A 6 5.05 -17.60 8.47
C ASN A 6 4.34 -16.88 7.29
N ARG A 7 3.18 -17.38 6.87
CA ARG A 7 2.37 -16.91 5.76
C ARG A 7 1.28 -16.04 6.35
N ASN A 8 1.58 -14.76 6.57
CA ASN A 8 0.54 -13.78 6.86
C ASN A 8 0.04 -13.17 5.55
N LEU A 9 -0.93 -12.26 5.63
CA LEU A 9 -1.46 -11.60 4.44
C LEU A 9 -0.41 -10.71 3.73
N LEU A 10 0.76 -10.45 4.33
CA LEU A 10 1.84 -9.67 3.71
C LEU A 10 2.50 -10.38 2.52
N ASP A 11 2.30 -11.70 2.39
CA ASP A 11 2.77 -12.44 1.22
C ASP A 11 1.96 -12.13 -0.06
N PHE A 12 0.83 -11.44 0.08
CA PHE A 12 -0.11 -11.17 -1.01
C PHE A 12 -0.09 -9.70 -1.45
N ASN A 13 1.11 -9.12 -1.54
CA ASN A 13 1.27 -7.81 -2.15
C ASN A 13 1.14 -7.93 -3.66
N ASP A 14 0.41 -7.01 -4.29
CA ASP A 14 0.26 -6.90 -5.73
C ASP A 14 0.77 -5.55 -6.22
N LEU A 15 1.29 -5.54 -7.45
CA LEU A 15 1.69 -4.32 -8.13
C LEU A 15 1.11 -4.33 -9.54
N HIS A 16 0.42 -3.25 -9.89
CA HIS A 16 -0.14 -3.04 -11.21
C HIS A 16 0.34 -1.73 -11.82
N ILE A 17 0.37 -1.66 -13.15
CA ILE A 17 0.75 -0.47 -13.90
C ILE A 17 -0.39 -0.15 -14.86
N ASP A 18 -0.89 1.09 -14.86
CA ASP A 18 -1.92 1.51 -15.81
C ASP A 18 -1.36 1.83 -17.21
N ARG A 19 -2.22 2.36 -18.08
CA ARG A 19 -1.88 2.69 -19.47
C ARG A 19 -0.96 3.90 -19.62
N ASP A 20 -0.84 4.71 -18.59
CA ASP A 20 0.02 5.89 -18.59
C ASP A 20 1.31 5.62 -17.83
N GLY A 21 1.53 4.40 -17.33
CA GLY A 21 2.72 4.02 -16.57
C GLY A 21 2.64 4.35 -15.08
N ARG A 22 1.45 4.64 -14.54
CA ARG A 22 1.24 4.87 -13.11
C ARG A 22 1.25 3.55 -12.33
N VAL A 23 2.00 3.52 -11.24
CA VAL A 23 2.08 2.36 -10.35
C VAL A 23 0.94 2.37 -9.34
N TYR A 24 0.32 1.22 -9.17
CA TYR A 24 -0.61 0.88 -8.09
C TYR A 24 -0.02 -0.26 -7.29
N ILE A 25 -0.05 -0.15 -5.96
CA ILE A 25 0.39 -1.21 -5.05
C ILE A 25 -0.75 -1.54 -4.10
N ALA A 26 -1.07 -2.83 -4.01
CA ALA A 26 -1.99 -3.36 -3.03
C ALA A 26 -1.20 -4.19 -2.03
N PHE A 27 -1.41 -3.96 -0.73
CA PHE A 27 -0.81 -4.77 0.32
C PHE A 27 -1.73 -4.87 1.52
N ALA A 28 -1.57 -5.93 2.30
CA ALA A 28 -2.15 -5.98 3.63
C ALA A 28 -1.25 -5.20 4.59
N ASP A 29 -1.77 -4.20 5.28
CA ASP A 29 -1.11 -3.62 6.43
C ASP A 29 -1.44 -4.46 7.67
N GLY A 30 -0.47 -5.29 8.06
CA GLY A 30 -0.56 -6.17 9.21
C GLY A 30 -0.33 -5.46 10.54
N CYS A 31 0.15 -4.22 10.56
CA CYS A 31 0.55 -3.54 11.79
C CYS A 31 0.01 -2.12 11.81
N THR A 32 -1.20 -1.96 12.37
CA THR A 32 -1.85 -0.65 12.49
C THR A 32 -2.02 -0.25 13.96
N GLY A 33 -2.46 1.00 14.21
CA GLY A 33 -2.83 1.46 15.55
C GLY A 33 -1.72 1.26 16.60
N PRO A 34 -1.99 0.59 17.74
CA PRO A 34 -0.99 0.35 18.78
C PRO A 34 0.22 -0.47 18.32
N CYS A 35 0.07 -1.36 17.31
CA CYS A 35 1.21 -2.07 16.73
C CYS A 35 2.19 -1.09 16.08
N ALA A 36 1.66 -0.10 15.35
CA ALA A 36 2.44 0.90 14.61
C ALA A 36 2.97 2.04 15.50
N THR A 37 2.32 2.32 16.63
CA THR A 37 2.60 3.50 17.45
C THR A 37 3.15 3.17 18.85
N GLY A 38 3.08 1.92 19.27
CA GLY A 38 3.58 1.44 20.56
C GLY A 38 5.06 1.05 20.55
N ASN A 39 5.59 0.70 21.72
CA ASN A 39 6.99 0.29 21.90
C ASN A 39 7.16 -1.19 22.30
N ALA A 40 6.07 -1.94 22.44
CA ALA A 40 6.05 -3.31 22.94
C ALA A 40 5.25 -4.25 22.03
N SER A 41 5.37 -4.08 20.71
CA SER A 41 4.70 -4.90 19.72
C SER A 41 5.27 -6.33 19.72
N THR A 42 4.38 -7.30 19.70
CA THR A 42 4.66 -8.73 19.56
C THR A 42 4.47 -9.16 18.10
N PRO A 43 5.04 -10.30 17.65
CA PRO A 43 4.78 -10.81 16.32
C PRO A 43 3.27 -10.99 16.01
N GLU A 44 2.47 -11.31 17.02
CA GLU A 44 1.02 -11.45 16.92
C GLU A 44 0.31 -10.14 16.55
N ASP A 45 0.87 -8.99 16.95
CA ASP A 45 0.32 -7.66 16.67
C ASP A 45 0.49 -7.26 15.20
N SER A 46 1.35 -7.95 14.45
CA SER A 46 1.55 -7.76 13.00
C SER A 46 0.56 -8.53 12.11
N ARG A 47 -0.62 -8.89 12.66
CA ARG A 47 -1.65 -9.72 12.01
C ARG A 47 -2.98 -9.00 11.79
N ASP A 48 -2.98 -7.67 11.79
CA ASP A 48 -4.13 -6.89 11.32
C ASP A 48 -4.47 -7.23 9.86
N ARG A 49 -5.69 -6.90 9.46
CA ARG A 49 -6.28 -7.28 8.17
C ARG A 49 -6.67 -6.06 7.34
N LEU A 50 -5.99 -4.93 7.55
CA LEU A 50 -6.25 -3.74 6.76
C LEU A 50 -5.70 -3.97 5.35
N GLY A 51 -6.57 -4.09 4.37
CA GLY A 51 -6.16 -4.06 2.96
C GLY A 51 -6.02 -2.62 2.50
N SER A 52 -4.89 -2.29 1.90
CA SER A 52 -4.61 -0.94 1.43
C SER A 52 -4.19 -0.95 -0.03
N VAL A 53 -4.65 0.05 -0.78
CA VAL A 53 -4.23 0.30 -2.17
C VAL A 53 -3.71 1.72 -2.25
N TYR A 54 -2.49 1.86 -2.75
CA TYR A 54 -1.85 3.15 -2.98
C TYR A 54 -1.49 3.28 -4.46
N TYR A 55 -1.40 4.51 -4.93
CA TYR A 55 -0.98 4.81 -6.29
C TYR A 55 -0.05 6.03 -6.31
N LEU A 56 0.77 6.13 -7.36
CA LEU A 56 1.55 7.34 -7.60
C LEU A 56 0.61 8.47 -8.04
N ALA A 57 0.32 9.39 -7.13
CA ALA A 57 -0.62 10.49 -7.36
C ALA A 57 -0.12 11.40 -8.48
N ASP A 58 1.10 11.91 -8.34
CA ASP A 58 1.79 12.74 -9.33
C ASP A 58 3.27 12.32 -9.43
N GLY A 59 3.93 12.75 -10.51
CA GLY A 59 5.37 12.56 -10.72
C GLY A 59 5.71 11.67 -11.91
N PRO A 60 6.95 11.17 -12.02
CA PRO A 60 7.41 10.52 -13.24
C PRO A 60 6.64 9.25 -13.61
N SER A 61 6.29 9.11 -14.89
CA SER A 61 5.76 7.84 -15.40
C SER A 61 6.86 6.78 -15.55
N LEU A 62 6.47 5.50 -15.53
CA LEU A 62 7.35 4.39 -15.96
C LEU A 62 7.51 4.30 -17.49
N TYR A 63 6.68 4.99 -18.27
CA TYR A 63 6.75 5.00 -19.72
C TYR A 63 7.53 6.21 -20.21
N ALA A 64 8.56 5.99 -21.04
CA ALA A 64 9.49 7.03 -21.44
C ALA A 64 8.88 8.11 -22.37
N ASP A 65 7.74 7.84 -22.98
CA ASP A 65 6.97 8.78 -23.80
C ASP A 65 6.01 9.64 -22.99
N ILE A 66 5.87 9.37 -21.69
CA ILE A 66 5.04 10.13 -20.74
C ILE A 66 5.99 10.69 -19.67
N ASP A 67 6.19 12.00 -19.62
CA ASP A 67 7.15 12.58 -18.68
C ASP A 67 6.65 12.50 -17.22
N ASN A 68 5.55 13.20 -16.92
CA ASN A 68 4.95 13.24 -15.60
C ASN A 68 3.45 12.92 -15.66
N LEU A 69 2.99 12.28 -14.60
CA LEU A 69 1.61 11.96 -14.31
C LEU A 69 0.99 13.10 -13.49
N ASP A 70 -0.21 13.51 -13.90
CA ASP A 70 -1.05 14.40 -13.11
C ASP A 70 -1.89 13.60 -12.09
N PRO A 71 -2.35 14.23 -10.99
CA PRO A 71 -3.28 13.63 -10.04
C PRO A 71 -4.55 13.08 -10.70
N LEU A 72 -4.97 11.89 -10.28
CA LEU A 72 -6.23 11.28 -10.72
C LEU A 72 -7.47 11.90 -10.07
N ILE A 73 -7.28 12.44 -8.86
CA ILE A 73 -8.29 13.13 -8.08
C ILE A 73 -7.73 14.52 -7.81
N ASP A 74 -8.55 15.55 -7.97
CA ASP A 74 -8.14 16.91 -7.63
C ASP A 74 -7.93 16.97 -6.10
N PRO A 75 -6.79 17.46 -5.59
CA PRO A 75 -6.54 17.56 -4.16
C PRO A 75 -7.67 18.28 -3.40
N SER A 76 -8.34 19.24 -4.04
CA SER A 76 -9.49 19.95 -3.46
C SER A 76 -10.72 19.08 -3.22
N GLU A 77 -10.84 17.94 -3.91
CA GLU A 77 -11.90 16.94 -3.71
C GLU A 77 -11.59 15.96 -2.57
N MET A 78 -10.38 15.96 -2.02
CA MET A 78 -9.96 15.09 -0.90
C MET A 78 -10.08 15.76 0.48
N GLU A 79 -10.36 17.06 0.52
CA GLU A 79 -10.47 17.86 1.75
C GLU A 79 -11.91 17.92 2.32
N GLU A 80 -12.90 17.32 1.64
CA GLU A 80 -14.31 17.25 2.07
C GLU A 80 -14.66 16.03 2.93
#